data_AF-A0AAW2B7S8-F1
#
_entry.id   AF-A0AAW2B7S8-F1
#
_cell.length_a   1.000
_cell.length_b   1.000
_cell.length_c   1.000
_cell.angle_alpha   90.00
_cell.angle_beta   90.00
_cell.angle_gamma   90.00
#
_symmetry.space_group_name_H-M   'P 1'
#
loop_
_entity.id
_entity.type
_entity.pdbx_description
1 polymer ?
#
loop_
_entity_poly.entity_id
_entity_poly.type
_entity_poly.pdbx_seq_one_letter_code
_entity_poly.pdbx_strand_id
1 'polypeptide(L)'
;MEGPTPISALIHAATMVAAGIFLVARLLPLFIVVPYIMNIIALIGIITLLLGATLALAQKDIKRGLAYSTMSQLGYMMLALGSGSIIHSMEAVVGYSPDKSQNMDI
;
A
#
# COMPACT_ATOMS: atom_id res chain seq x y z
N MET A 1 19.54 -5.21 -20.29
CA MET A 1 19.57 -5.12 -18.82
C MET A 1 20.10 -6.45 -18.33
N GLU A 2 21.36 -6.48 -17.91
CA GLU A 2 21.88 -7.65 -17.18
C GLU A 2 21.03 -7.78 -15.91
N GLY A 3 20.27 -8.87 -15.82
CA GLY A 3 19.31 -9.05 -14.75
C GLY A 3 20.04 -9.18 -13.40
N PRO A 4 19.55 -8.55 -12.32
CA PRO A 4 19.97 -8.93 -10.98
C PRO A 4 19.71 -10.43 -10.80
N THR A 5 20.61 -11.14 -10.12
CA THR A 5 20.46 -12.57 -9.89
C THR A 5 19.06 -12.87 -9.31
N PRO A 6 18.41 -13.99 -9.68
CA PRO A 6 16.98 -14.23 -9.38
C PRO A 6 16.61 -14.02 -7.91
N ILE A 7 17.54 -14.36 -7.01
CA ILE A 7 17.39 -14.21 -5.56
C ILE A 7 17.45 -12.73 -5.15
N SER A 8 18.37 -11.94 -5.71
CA SER A 8 18.46 -10.52 -5.38
C SER A 8 17.27 -9.75 -5.95
N ALA A 9 16.82 -10.09 -7.16
CA ALA A 9 15.62 -9.51 -7.76
C ALA A 9 14.36 -9.83 -6.94
N LEU A 10 14.23 -11.06 -6.45
CA LEU A 10 13.10 -11.48 -5.62
C LEU A 10 13.12 -10.79 -4.25
N ILE A 11 14.27 -10.73 -3.57
CA ILE A 11 14.38 -10.07 -2.26
C ILE A 11 14.18 -8.56 -2.40
N HIS A 12 14.83 -7.88 -3.36
CA HIS A 12 14.64 -6.43 -3.53
C HIS A 12 13.21 -6.05 -3.93
N ALA A 13 12.55 -6.84 -4.79
CA ALA A 13 11.20 -6.52 -5.23
C ALA A 13 10.11 -6.93 -4.21
N ALA A 14 10.23 -8.12 -3.60
CA ALA A 14 9.18 -8.68 -2.77
C ALA A 14 9.34 -8.36 -1.27
N THR A 15 10.55 -8.38 -0.70
CA THR A 15 10.72 -8.23 0.76
C THR A 15 10.97 -6.78 1.16
N MET A 16 11.72 -6.01 0.37
CA MET A 16 12.01 -4.60 0.70
C MET A 16 10.74 -3.73 0.67
N VAL A 17 9.83 -3.97 -0.28
CA VAL A 17 8.59 -3.19 -0.38
C VAL A 17 7.53 -3.67 0.62
N ALA A 18 7.41 -4.99 0.85
CA ALA A 18 6.52 -5.53 1.87
C ALA A 18 6.92 -5.07 3.28
N ALA A 19 8.21 -4.92 3.57
CA ALA A 19 8.69 -4.36 4.83
C ALA A 19 8.21 -2.92 5.06
N GLY A 20 8.16 -2.09 4.01
CA GLY A 20 7.61 -0.73 4.09
C GLY A 20 6.12 -0.74 4.44
N ILE A 21 5.33 -1.58 3.78
CA ILE A 21 3.90 -1.73 4.06
C ILE A 21 3.67 -2.26 5.48
N PHE A 22 4.46 -3.25 5.91
CA PHE A 22 4.39 -3.81 7.26
C PHE A 22 4.68 -2.76 8.33
N LEU A 23 5.71 -1.94 8.14
CA LEU A 23 6.03 -0.85 9.06
C LEU A 23 4.86 0.13 9.18
N VAL A 24 4.27 0.53 8.05
CA VAL A 24 3.13 1.46 8.03
C VAL A 24 1.92 0.85 8.71
N ALA A 25 1.62 -0.42 8.43
CA ALA A 25 0.54 -1.16 9.08
C ALA A 25 0.75 -1.27 10.59
N ARG A 26 1.97 -1.54 11.06
CA ARG A 26 2.29 -1.65 12.48
C ARG A 26 2.18 -0.31 13.22
N LEU A 27 2.48 0.78 12.53
CA LEU A 27 2.38 2.14 13.05
C LEU A 27 1.01 2.80 12.80
N LEU A 28 0.02 2.06 12.27
CA LEU A 28 -1.34 2.59 12.08
C LEU A 28 -1.92 3.28 13.32
N PRO A 29 -1.80 2.72 14.56
CA PRO A 29 -2.33 3.39 15.75
C PRO A 29 -1.71 4.77 15.98
N LEU A 30 -0.46 4.99 15.58
CA LEU A 30 0.21 6.30 15.64
C LEU A 30 -0.32 7.24 14.56
N PHE A 31 -0.47 6.75 13.33
CA PHE A 31 -0.86 7.57 12.18
C PHE A 31 -2.33 8.01 12.21
N ILE A 32 -3.22 7.22 12.83
CA ILE A 32 -4.62 7.60 13.03
C ILE A 32 -4.77 8.90 13.83
N VAL A 33 -3.87 9.14 14.80
CA VAL A 33 -3.87 10.37 15.61
C VAL A 33 -3.39 11.59 14.81
N VAL A 34 -2.69 11.36 13.68
CA VAL A 34 -2.12 12.41 12.83
C VAL A 34 -2.69 12.29 11.40
N PRO A 35 -3.91 12.78 11.15
CA PRO A 35 -4.62 12.58 9.87
C PRO A 35 -3.87 13.14 8.65
N TYR A 36 -3.03 14.17 8.84
CA TYR A 36 -2.19 14.71 7.78
C TYR A 36 -1.23 13.66 7.19
N ILE A 37 -0.63 12.81 8.02
CA ILE A 37 0.29 11.76 7.57
C ILE A 37 -0.47 10.68 6.78
N MET A 38 -1.67 10.31 7.22
CA MET A 38 -2.49 9.34 6.48
C MET A 38 -2.88 9.82 5.09
N ASN A 39 -3.24 11.10 4.95
CA ASN A 39 -3.53 11.71 3.66
C ASN A 39 -2.32 11.70 2.72
N ILE A 40 -1.11 11.94 3.25
CA ILE A 40 0.13 11.83 2.46
C ILE A 40 0.37 10.38 2.01
N ILE A 41 0.19 9.40 2.90
CA ILE A 41 0.35 7.98 2.56
C ILE A 41 -0.65 7.58 1.47
N ALA A 42 -1.91 8.00 1.60
CA ALA A 42 -2.95 7.77 0.59
C ALA A 42 -2.60 8.43 -0.76
N LEU A 43 -2.12 9.67 -0.74
CA LEU A 43 -1.72 10.39 -1.94
C LEU A 43 -0.56 9.69 -2.68
N ILE A 44 0.48 9.30 -1.94
CA ILE A 44 1.61 8.54 -2.50
C ILE A 44 1.14 7.19 -3.05
N GLY A 45 0.22 6.51 -2.35
CA GLY A 45 -0.40 5.27 -2.79
C GLY A 45 -1.14 5.41 -4.12
N ILE A 46 -1.97 6.46 -4.28
CA ILE A 46 -2.70 6.76 -5.52
C ILE A 46 -1.74 7.03 -6.67
N ILE A 47 -0.73 7.89 -6.46
CA ILE A 47 0.25 8.22 -7.50
C ILE A 47 0.99 6.96 -7.95
N THR A 48 1.43 6.13 -7.01
CA THR A 48 2.17 4.89 -7.29
C THR A 48 1.31 3.88 -8.04
N LEU A 49 0.05 3.73 -7.63
CA LEU A 49 -0.93 2.87 -8.30
C LEU A 49 -1.15 3.32 -9.75
N LEU A 50 -1.41 4.60 -9.97
CA LEU A 50 -1.71 5.12 -11.30
C LEU A 50 -0.49 5.03 -12.23
N LEU A 51 0.69 5.37 -11.72
CA LEU A 51 1.93 5.24 -12.50
C LEU A 51 2.25 3.77 -12.81
N GLY A 52 2.11 2.87 -11.86
CA GLY A 52 2.32 1.43 -12.09
C GLY A 52 1.36 0.85 -13.12
N ALA A 53 0.06 1.17 -13.00
CA ALA A 53 -0.96 0.69 -13.93
C ALA A 53 -0.77 1.24 -15.36
N THR A 54 -0.51 2.54 -15.50
CA THR A 54 -0.30 3.17 -16.81
C THR A 54 0.97 2.66 -17.49
N LEU A 55 2.07 2.50 -16.75
CA LEU A 55 3.30 1.93 -17.30
C LEU A 55 3.16 0.46 -17.67
N ALA A 56 2.37 -0.33 -16.91
CA ALA A 56 2.10 -1.73 -17.24
C ALA A 56 1.39 -1.89 -18.59
N LEU A 57 0.41 -1.02 -18.87
CA LEU A 57 -0.32 -1.02 -20.16
C LEU A 57 0.55 -0.60 -21.34
N ALA A 58 1.56 0.25 -21.11
CA ALA A 58 2.49 0.69 -22.15
C ALA A 58 3.59 -0.34 -22.49
N GLN A 59 3.76 -1.40 -21.67
CA GLN A 59 4.78 -2.41 -21.93
C GLN A 59 4.34 -3.40 -23.01
N LYS A 60 5.23 -3.64 -23.98
CA LYS A 60 5.07 -4.72 -24.99
C LYS A 60 5.54 -6.09 -24.46
N ASP A 61 6.39 -6.09 -23.43
CA ASP A 61 6.92 -7.30 -22.80
C ASP A 61 6.08 -7.71 -21.59
N ILE A 62 5.51 -8.92 -21.59
CA ILE A 62 4.65 -9.40 -20.50
C ILE A 62 5.37 -9.44 -19.14
N LYS A 63 6.67 -9.75 -19.13
CA LYS A 63 7.48 -9.80 -17.89
C LYS A 63 7.59 -8.42 -17.24
N ARG A 64 7.76 -7.36 -18.06
CA ARG A 64 7.81 -5.98 -17.58
C ARG A 64 6.43 -5.50 -17.16
N GLY A 65 5.39 -5.83 -17.94
CA GLY A 65 4.00 -5.56 -17.57
C GLY A 65 3.64 -6.13 -16.20
N LEU A 66 4.03 -7.39 -15.93
CA LEU A 66 3.83 -8.03 -14.62
C LEU A 66 4.58 -7.31 -13.49
N ALA A 67 5.82 -6.88 -13.71
CA ALA A 67 6.58 -6.12 -12.70
C ALA A 67 5.95 -4.75 -12.38
N TYR A 68 5.40 -4.05 -13.37
CA TYR A 68 4.67 -2.80 -13.12
C TYR A 68 3.31 -3.04 -12.45
N SER A 69 2.66 -4.18 -12.70
CA SER A 69 1.42 -4.55 -12.01
C SER A 69 1.63 -4.85 -10.52
N THR A 70 2.75 -5.47 -10.14
CA THR A 70 3.11 -5.63 -8.71
C THR A 70 3.41 -4.28 -8.06
N MET A 71 4.10 -3.37 -8.75
CA MET A 71 4.29 -1.99 -8.26
C MET A 71 2.95 -1.28 -8.02
N SER A 72 1.99 -1.44 -8.95
CA SER A 72 0.63 -0.90 -8.80
C SER A 72 -0.13 -1.51 -7.62
N GLN A 73 0.01 -2.82 -7.39
CA GLN A 73 -0.61 -3.50 -6.23
C GLN A 73 -0.04 -3.00 -4.90
N LEU A 74 1.26 -2.74 -4.83
CA LEU A 74 1.88 -2.15 -3.63
C LEU A 74 1.36 -0.74 -3.38
N GLY A 75 1.17 0.06 -4.44
CA GLY A 75 0.47 1.35 -4.36
C GLY A 75 -0.96 1.22 -3.85
N TYR A 76 -1.69 0.19 -4.28
CA TYR A 76 -3.03 -0.12 -3.79
C TYR A 76 -3.04 -0.45 -2.29
N MET A 77 -2.08 -1.25 -1.82
CA MET A 77 -1.95 -1.58 -0.40
C MET A 77 -1.65 -0.34 0.46
N MET A 78 -0.77 0.54 -0.01
CA MET A 78 -0.47 1.81 0.69
C MET A 78 -1.67 2.76 0.69
N LEU A 79 -2.43 2.83 -0.41
CA LEU A 79 -3.68 3.59 -0.46
C LEU A 79 -4.73 3.05 0.52
N ALA A 80 -4.88 1.73 0.62
CA ALA A 80 -5.80 1.10 1.57
C ALA A 80 -5.45 1.47 3.02
N LEU A 81 -4.15 1.43 3.38
CA LEU A 81 -3.68 1.85 4.69
C LEU A 81 -3.88 3.35 4.94
N GLY A 82 -3.60 4.21 3.95
CA GLY A 82 -3.81 5.66 4.05
C GLY A 82 -5.30 6.05 4.13
N SER A 83 -6.18 5.28 3.51
CA SER A 83 -7.64 5.48 3.56
C SER A 83 -8.25 5.18 4.93
N GLY A 84 -7.48 4.58 5.85
CA GLY A 84 -7.92 4.36 7.23
C GLY A 84 -8.36 5.65 7.94
N SER A 85 -7.83 6.82 7.57
CA SER A 85 -8.28 8.12 8.10
C SER A 85 -9.73 8.43 7.70
N ILE A 86 -10.16 8.04 6.50
CA ILE A 86 -11.53 8.26 6.02
C ILE A 86 -12.48 7.35 6.79
N ILE A 87 -12.08 6.10 6.99
CA ILE A 87 -12.84 5.14 7.79
C ILE A 87 -13.02 5.70 9.21
N HIS A 88 -11.94 6.04 9.91
CA HIS A 88 -12.00 6.63 11.26
C HIS A 88 -12.83 7.92 11.34
N SER A 89 -12.75 8.79 10.32
CA SER A 89 -13.59 9.99 10.28
C SER A 89 -15.08 9.67 10.10
N MET A 90 -15.42 8.59 9.37
CA MET A 90 -16.79 8.13 9.20
C MET A 90 -17.33 7.45 10.46
N GLU A 91 -16.48 6.88 11.30
CA GLU A 91 -16.87 6.21 12.56
C GLU A 91 -17.61 7.14 13.50
N ALA A 92 -17.12 8.37 13.67
CA ALA A 92 -17.77 9.40 14.49
C ALA A 92 -19.14 9.83 13.95
N VAL A 93 -19.36 9.73 12.64
CA VAL A 93 -20.63 10.10 11.97
C VAL A 93 -21.63 8.95 11.99
N VAL A 94 -21.14 7.70 11.87
CA VAL A 94 -21.96 6.49 11.75
C VAL A 94 -22.18 5.79 13.10
N GLY A 95 -21.43 6.15 14.14
CA GLY A 95 -21.49 5.49 15.45
C GLY A 95 -20.84 4.10 15.46
N TYR A 96 -19.89 3.86 14.55
CA TYR A 96 -19.15 2.60 14.47
C TYR A 96 -17.99 2.60 15.47
N SER A 97 -17.83 1.51 16.25
CA SER A 97 -16.69 1.33 17.16
C SER A 97 -15.67 0.37 16.54
N PRO A 98 -14.46 0.84 16.18
CA PRO A 98 -13.39 0.01 15.62
C PRO A 98 -12.86 -1.03 16.62
N ASP A 99 -12.97 -0.78 17.93
CA ASP A 99 -12.50 -1.69 18.98
C ASP A 99 -13.20 -3.06 18.91
N LYS A 100 -14.44 -3.11 18.40
CA LYS A 100 -15.20 -4.38 18.26
C LYS A 100 -14.88 -5.12 16.96
N SER A 101 -14.34 -4.45 15.95
CA SER A 101 -14.06 -5.05 14.64
C SER A 101 -12.59 -5.39 14.46
N GLN A 102 -11.69 -4.71 15.17
CA GLN A 102 -10.27 -5.04 15.25
C GLN A 102 -9.98 -6.18 16.24
N ASN A 103 -10.94 -6.52 17.12
CA ASN A 103 -10.89 -7.71 17.95
C ASN A 103 -11.14 -8.96 17.08
N MET A 104 -10.13 -9.40 16.35
CA MET A 104 -10.05 -10.80 15.92
C MET A 104 -9.69 -11.63 17.15
N ASP A 105 -10.70 -11.92 17.98
CA ASP A 105 -10.58 -12.98 18.99
C ASP A 105 -10.33 -14.30 18.23
N ILE A 106 -9.06 -14.71 18.18
CA ILE A 106 -8.62 -16.08 17.89
C ILE A 106 -8.61 -16.85 19.21
#